data_AF-A0A1D6HZV7-F1
#
_entry.id   AF-A0A1D6HZV7-F1
#
_cell.length_a   1.000
_cell.length_b   1.000
_cell.length_c   1.000
_cell.angle_alpha   90.00
_cell.angle_beta   90.00
_cell.angle_gamma   90.00
#
_symmetry.space_group_name_H-M   'P 1'
#
loop_
_entity.id
_entity.type
_entity.pdbx_description
1 polymer ?
#
loop_
_entity_poly.entity_id
_entity_poly.type
_entity_poly.pdbx_seq_one_letter_code
_entity_poly.pdbx_strand_id
1 'polypeptide(L)'
;MLPTTASKGRGASRSAPPLFGPYLRRIVKWQQMDIEYTFWQMVHLCTSPKVVYQHTKYHKQTKNQWARDDPAFVVILILFLVFATSAYCAALYAFDVHCNSFFPAFVILYVVQYFLSPLLVAHGFFPALLSNLLFVVAISYYHYLNFLGYDVLPFLDRTTFFLYPIGLVIILSPLMILIGFNPTRYFLSLYFG
;
A
#
# COMPACT_ATOMS: atom_id res chain seq x y z
N MET A 1 -30.73 -54.71 -46.91
CA MET A 1 -31.00 -53.39 -47.54
C MET A 1 -31.69 -52.54 -46.49
N LEU A 2 -31.00 -51.53 -45.93
CA LEU A 2 -31.60 -50.57 -45.00
C LEU A 2 -31.83 -49.24 -45.75
N PRO A 3 -33.03 -48.63 -45.68
CA PRO A 3 -33.31 -47.41 -46.40
C PRO A 3 -32.67 -46.20 -45.71
N THR A 4 -31.92 -45.44 -46.49
CA THR A 4 -31.47 -44.09 -46.17
C THR A 4 -32.62 -43.11 -46.41
N THR A 5 -33.10 -42.43 -45.36
CA THR A 5 -33.90 -41.21 -45.51
C THR A 5 -33.10 -40.04 -44.99
N ALA A 6 -32.39 -39.39 -45.91
CA ALA A 6 -31.86 -38.05 -45.72
C ALA A 6 -33.03 -37.08 -45.57
N SER A 7 -33.19 -36.48 -44.39
CA SER A 7 -34.03 -35.29 -44.23
C SER A 7 -33.13 -34.07 -44.03
N LYS A 8 -33.29 -33.15 -44.99
CA LYS A 8 -32.57 -31.90 -45.16
C LYS A 8 -33.20 -30.85 -44.24
N GLY A 9 -32.65 -30.69 -43.03
CA GLY A 9 -33.02 -29.62 -42.11
C GLY A 9 -32.27 -28.32 -42.43
N ARG A 10 -32.97 -27.34 -42.99
CA ARG A 10 -32.49 -25.97 -43.22
C ARG A 10 -32.31 -25.22 -41.89
N GLY A 11 -31.16 -24.55 -41.75
CA GLY A 11 -31.03 -23.20 -41.18
C GLY A 11 -31.44 -22.96 -39.72
N ALA A 12 -30.45 -22.95 -38.83
CA ALA A 12 -30.31 -21.87 -37.87
C ALA A 12 -28.81 -21.70 -37.57
N SER A 13 -28.21 -20.63 -38.06
CA SER A 13 -26.99 -20.11 -37.45
C SER A 13 -27.38 -19.72 -36.03
N ARG A 14 -27.17 -20.64 -35.07
CA ARG A 14 -27.29 -20.33 -33.66
C ARG A 14 -26.14 -19.37 -33.35
N SER A 15 -26.43 -18.07 -33.41
CA SER A 15 -25.60 -17.06 -32.77
C SER A 15 -25.31 -17.55 -31.35
N ALA A 16 -24.04 -17.86 -31.07
CA ALA A 16 -23.65 -18.34 -29.76
C ALA A 16 -24.19 -17.33 -28.72
N PRO A 17 -24.91 -17.79 -27.69
CA PRO A 17 -25.44 -16.87 -26.69
C PRO A 17 -24.27 -16.09 -26.09
N PRO A 18 -24.45 -14.79 -25.80
CA PRO A 18 -23.37 -13.98 -25.25
C PRO A 18 -22.89 -14.63 -23.94
N LEU A 19 -21.67 -15.17 -23.92
CA LEU A 19 -21.11 -15.90 -22.78
C LEU A 19 -20.99 -15.04 -21.52
N PHE A 20 -20.84 -13.73 -21.70
CA PHE A 20 -20.53 -12.79 -20.64
C PHE A 20 -21.75 -12.46 -19.75
N GLY A 21 -22.94 -12.28 -20.33
CA GLY A 21 -24.15 -11.94 -19.58
C GLY A 21 -24.56 -13.00 -18.54
N PRO A 22 -24.64 -14.29 -18.91
CA PRO A 22 -24.88 -15.39 -17.97
C PRO A 22 -23.78 -15.55 -16.92
N TYR A 23 -22.52 -15.25 -17.27
CA TYR A 23 -21.39 -15.32 -16.34
C TYR A 23 -21.49 -14.25 -15.24
N LEU A 24 -21.79 -13.00 -15.60
CA LEU A 24 -22.02 -11.92 -14.62
C LEU A 24 -23.21 -12.21 -13.70
N ARG A 25 -24.31 -12.76 -14.24
CA ARG A 25 -25.47 -13.13 -13.43
C ARG A 25 -25.13 -14.21 -12.40
N ARG A 26 -24.13 -15.07 -12.67
CA ARG A 26 -23.67 -16.12 -11.75
C ARG A 26 -22.75 -15.58 -10.66
N ILE A 27 -21.98 -14.52 -10.93
CA ILE A 27 -21.13 -13.85 -9.90
C ILE A 27 -21.97 -13.36 -8.72
N VAL A 28 -23.19 -12.85 -8.98
CA VAL A 28 -24.08 -12.30 -7.94
C VAL A 28 -24.69 -13.41 -7.06
N LYS A 29 -24.68 -14.68 -7.50
CA LYS A 29 -25.28 -15.80 -6.77
C LYS A 29 -24.26 -16.48 -5.86
N TRP A 30 -23.95 -15.86 -4.73
CA TRP A 30 -22.98 -16.33 -3.74
C TRP A 30 -23.18 -17.78 -3.27
N GLN A 31 -24.43 -18.23 -3.10
CA GLN A 31 -24.73 -19.61 -2.68
C GLN A 31 -24.36 -20.69 -3.71
N GLN A 32 -24.16 -20.33 -4.97
CA GLN A 32 -23.84 -21.27 -6.05
C GLN A 32 -22.33 -21.38 -6.28
N MET A 33 -21.52 -20.72 -5.47
CA MET A 33 -20.08 -20.55 -5.67
C MET A 33 -19.30 -21.46 -4.71
N ASP A 34 -18.46 -22.33 -5.26
CA ASP A 34 -17.64 -23.30 -4.51
C ASP A 34 -16.36 -22.62 -3.93
N ILE A 35 -16.54 -21.65 -3.03
CA ILE A 35 -15.48 -20.76 -2.51
C ILE A 35 -14.32 -21.54 -1.87
N GLU A 36 -14.62 -22.55 -1.06
CA GLU A 36 -13.62 -23.32 -0.32
C GLU A 36 -12.71 -24.12 -1.26
N TYR A 37 -13.30 -24.80 -2.24
CA TYR A 37 -12.55 -25.57 -3.25
C TYR A 37 -11.63 -24.65 -4.04
N THR A 38 -12.15 -23.51 -4.49
CA THR A 38 -11.37 -22.52 -5.22
C THR A 38 -10.26 -21.92 -4.37
N PHE A 39 -10.50 -21.61 -3.10
CA PHE A 39 -9.47 -21.11 -2.19
C PHE A 39 -8.33 -22.11 -2.04
N TRP A 40 -8.65 -23.38 -1.81
CA TRP A 40 -7.66 -24.44 -1.78
C TRP A 40 -6.90 -24.57 -3.11
N GLN A 41 -7.58 -24.48 -4.25
CA GLN A 41 -6.90 -24.46 -5.55
C GLN A 41 -5.95 -23.27 -5.70
N MET A 42 -6.31 -22.08 -5.23
CA MET A 42 -5.43 -20.90 -5.24
C MET A 42 -4.18 -21.11 -4.37
N VAL A 43 -4.34 -21.65 -3.17
CA VAL A 43 -3.21 -22.00 -2.29
C VAL A 43 -2.31 -23.07 -2.93
N HIS A 44 -2.90 -24.11 -3.53
CA HIS A 44 -2.15 -25.12 -4.28
C HIS A 44 -1.48 -24.53 -5.52
N LEU A 45 -2.04 -23.49 -6.15
CA LEU A 45 -1.39 -22.80 -7.27
C LEU A 45 -0.07 -22.15 -6.82
N CYS A 46 -0.05 -21.58 -5.60
CA CYS A 46 1.13 -20.93 -5.01
C CYS A 46 2.16 -21.93 -4.45
N THR A 47 1.72 -23.07 -3.93
CA THR A 47 2.60 -24.02 -3.22
C THR A 47 2.96 -25.26 -4.03
N SER A 48 2.06 -25.76 -4.88
CA SER A 48 2.20 -27.03 -5.59
C SER A 48 1.28 -27.11 -6.84
N PRO A 49 1.67 -26.48 -7.97
CA PRO A 49 0.80 -26.34 -9.14
C PRO A 49 0.47 -27.66 -9.84
N LYS A 50 1.26 -28.72 -9.58
CA LYS A 50 1.05 -30.06 -10.14
C LYS A 50 -0.32 -30.64 -9.78
N VAL A 51 -0.81 -30.36 -8.57
CA VAL A 51 -2.10 -30.85 -8.08
C VAL A 51 -3.25 -30.23 -8.87
N VAL A 52 -3.26 -28.90 -9.00
CA VAL A 52 -4.31 -28.17 -9.77
C VAL A 52 -4.31 -28.56 -11.24
N TYR A 53 -3.13 -28.79 -11.82
CA TYR A 53 -3.01 -29.26 -13.20
C TYR A 53 -3.64 -30.64 -13.40
N GLN A 54 -3.42 -31.57 -12.47
CA GLN A 54 -4.05 -32.90 -12.51
C GLN A 54 -5.57 -32.79 -12.44
N HIS A 55 -6.12 -32.00 -11.51
CA HIS A 55 -7.56 -31.73 -11.44
C HIS A 55 -8.12 -31.18 -12.77
N THR A 56 -7.44 -30.17 -13.34
CA THR A 56 -7.85 -29.57 -14.63
C THR A 56 -7.80 -30.58 -15.79
N LYS A 57 -6.80 -31.46 -15.79
CA LYS A 57 -6.65 -32.53 -16.79
C LYS A 57 -7.80 -33.54 -16.69
N TYR A 58 -8.18 -33.95 -15.47
CA TYR A 58 -9.33 -34.84 -15.26
C TYR A 58 -10.66 -34.19 -15.69
N HIS A 59 -10.85 -32.89 -15.42
CA HIS A 59 -12.04 -32.14 -15.87
C HIS A 59 -12.14 -32.03 -17.40
N LYS A 60 -11.00 -31.94 -18.12
CA LYS A 60 -11.01 -31.92 -19.59
C LYS A 60 -11.40 -33.27 -20.18
N GLN A 61 -11.04 -34.37 -19.54
CA GLN A 61 -11.35 -35.73 -20.02
C GLN A 61 -12.84 -36.09 -19.89
N THR A 62 -13.58 -35.46 -18.98
CA THR A 62 -15.01 -35.69 -18.72
C THR A 62 -15.94 -34.69 -19.41
N LYS A 63 -15.42 -33.88 -20.34
CA LYS A 63 -16.12 -32.73 -20.93
C LYS A 63 -17.13 -33.18 -21.99
N ASN A 64 -18.34 -33.57 -21.56
CA ASN A 64 -19.58 -33.53 -22.36
C ASN A 64 -20.89 -33.55 -21.53
N GLN A 65 -20.83 -33.52 -20.19
CA GLN A 65 -22.06 -33.67 -19.38
C GLN A 65 -22.20 -32.69 -18.20
N TRP A 66 -21.11 -32.08 -17.72
CA TRP A 66 -21.13 -31.32 -16.45
C TRP A 66 -20.17 -30.11 -16.41
N ALA A 67 -19.81 -29.54 -17.56
CA ALA A 67 -18.95 -28.34 -17.57
C ALA A 67 -19.76 -27.11 -17.10
N ARG A 68 -19.68 -26.84 -15.80
CA ARG A 68 -20.20 -25.63 -15.16
C ARG A 68 -19.05 -24.62 -15.06
N ASP A 69 -19.18 -23.48 -15.73
CA ASP A 69 -18.24 -22.37 -15.55
C ASP A 69 -18.50 -21.72 -14.18
N ASP A 70 -17.58 -21.89 -13.23
CA ASP A 70 -17.62 -21.38 -11.87
C ASP A 70 -16.92 -20.00 -11.77
N PRO A 71 -17.61 -18.94 -11.32
CA PRO A 71 -17.01 -17.61 -11.21
C PRO A 71 -16.10 -17.42 -9.99
N ALA A 72 -16.03 -18.41 -9.09
CA ALA A 72 -15.37 -18.33 -7.78
C ALA A 72 -13.93 -17.83 -7.84
N PHE A 73 -13.13 -18.39 -8.75
CA PHE A 73 -11.72 -18.07 -8.86
C PHE A 73 -11.48 -16.60 -9.20
N VAL A 74 -12.26 -16.07 -10.14
CA VAL A 74 -12.16 -14.67 -10.58
C VAL A 74 -12.64 -13.73 -9.48
N VAL A 75 -13.70 -14.06 -8.75
CA VAL A 75 -14.22 -13.23 -7.65
C VAL A 75 -13.20 -13.11 -6.52
N ILE A 76 -12.63 -14.24 -6.08
CA ILE A 76 -11.62 -14.24 -5.01
C ILE A 76 -10.35 -13.51 -5.46
N LEU A 77 -9.91 -13.71 -6.70
CA LEU A 77 -8.76 -12.99 -7.27
C LEU A 77 -9.00 -11.47 -7.30
N ILE A 78 -10.17 -11.02 -7.78
CA ILE A 78 -10.52 -9.59 -7.83
C ILE A 78 -10.58 -9.01 -6.41
N LEU A 79 -11.14 -9.75 -5.44
CA LEU A 79 -11.18 -9.30 -4.05
C LEU A 79 -9.77 -9.09 -3.49
N PHE A 80 -8.87 -10.06 -3.64
CA PHE A 80 -7.47 -9.93 -3.20
C PHE A 80 -6.75 -8.82 -3.96
N LEU A 81 -7.01 -8.67 -5.26
CA LEU A 81 -6.41 -7.62 -6.07
C LEU A 81 -6.85 -6.24 -5.59
N VAL A 82 -8.15 -6.01 -5.37
CA VAL A 82 -8.67 -4.74 -4.86
C VAL A 82 -8.06 -4.43 -3.49
N PHE A 83 -8.02 -5.42 -2.60
CA PHE A 83 -7.41 -5.26 -1.28
C PHE A 83 -5.92 -4.90 -1.39
N ALA A 84 -5.13 -5.69 -2.12
CA ALA A 84 -3.71 -5.44 -2.32
C ALA A 84 -3.45 -4.06 -2.96
N THR A 85 -4.25 -3.67 -3.95
CA THR A 85 -4.11 -2.37 -4.63
C THR A 85 -4.45 -1.21 -3.70
N SER A 86 -5.52 -1.33 -2.90
CA SER A 86 -5.86 -0.31 -1.90
C SER A 86 -4.77 -0.16 -0.82
N ALA A 87 -4.23 -1.28 -0.33
CA ALA A 87 -3.17 -1.29 0.66
C ALA A 87 -1.88 -0.68 0.10
N TYR A 88 -1.52 -1.04 -1.14
CA TYR A 88 -0.35 -0.49 -1.82
C TYR A 88 -0.49 1.01 -2.08
N CYS A 89 -1.66 1.47 -2.52
CA CYS A 89 -1.96 2.88 -2.73
C CYS A 89 -1.82 3.69 -1.43
N ALA A 90 -2.39 3.18 -0.32
CA ALA A 90 -2.26 3.83 0.99
C ALA A 90 -0.80 3.90 1.47
N ALA A 91 -0.04 2.81 1.28
CA ALA A 91 1.37 2.76 1.66
C ALA A 91 2.24 3.73 0.85
N LEU A 92 2.03 3.78 -0.47
CA LEU A 92 2.77 4.72 -1.33
C LEU A 92 2.43 6.17 -1.02
N TYR A 93 1.17 6.47 -0.73
CA TYR A 93 0.76 7.82 -0.35
C TYR A 93 1.43 8.26 0.96
N ALA A 94 1.39 7.42 1.99
CA ALA A 94 2.06 7.71 3.25
C ALA A 94 3.58 7.90 3.05
N PHE A 95 4.20 7.01 2.26
CA PHE A 95 5.62 7.11 1.94
C PHE A 95 5.96 8.43 1.23
N ASP A 96 5.18 8.84 0.25
CA ASP A 96 5.40 10.08 -0.51
C ASP A 96 5.33 11.32 0.40
N VAL A 97 4.33 11.40 1.28
CA VAL A 97 4.19 12.49 2.26
C VAL A 97 5.39 12.54 3.22
N HIS A 98 5.84 11.37 3.71
CA HIS A 98 7.02 11.28 4.59
C HIS A 98 8.32 11.62 3.87
N CYS A 99 8.50 11.21 2.61
CA CYS A 99 9.68 11.56 1.82
C CYS A 99 9.72 13.06 1.50
N ASN A 100 8.59 13.64 1.11
CA ASN A 100 8.49 15.06 0.81
C ASN A 100 8.75 15.93 2.06
N SER A 101 8.24 15.50 3.23
CA SER A 101 8.51 16.20 4.51
C SER A 101 9.94 15.97 5.02
N PHE A 102 10.54 14.81 4.74
CA PHE A 102 11.91 14.49 5.12
C PHE A 102 12.94 15.33 4.35
N PHE A 103 12.71 15.63 3.07
CA PHE A 103 13.70 16.32 2.24
C PHE A 103 14.14 17.69 2.80
N PRO A 104 13.24 18.60 3.22
CA PRO A 104 13.63 19.87 3.84
C PRO A 104 14.30 19.69 5.21
N ALA A 105 13.82 18.74 6.02
CA ALA A 105 14.45 18.41 7.30
C ALA A 105 15.88 17.89 7.10
N PHE A 106 16.10 17.08 6.05
CA PHE A 106 17.40 16.59 5.65
C PHE A 106 18.33 17.74 5.23
N VAL A 107 17.84 18.68 4.41
CA VAL A 107 18.63 19.85 4.01
C VAL A 107 19.04 20.68 5.24
N ILE A 108 18.14 20.89 6.20
CA ILE A 108 18.45 21.69 7.40
C ILE A 108 19.44 20.95 8.32
N LEU A 109 19.17 19.69 8.67
CA LEU A 109 19.93 18.94 9.69
C LEU A 109 21.21 18.28 9.17
N TYR A 110 21.30 17.99 7.87
CA TYR A 110 22.49 17.35 7.30
C TYR A 110 23.31 18.30 6.45
N VAL A 111 22.68 19.15 5.64
CA VAL A 111 23.43 20.06 4.75
C VAL A 111 23.78 21.35 5.48
N VAL A 112 22.79 22.12 5.91
CA VAL A 112 23.00 23.42 6.58
C VAL A 112 23.75 23.24 7.88
N GLN A 113 23.34 22.29 8.73
CA GLN A 113 24.04 21.99 9.98
C GLN A 113 25.51 21.61 9.77
N TYR A 114 25.84 20.88 8.69
CA TYR A 114 27.23 20.52 8.40
C TYR A 114 28.08 21.76 8.07
N PHE A 115 27.58 22.66 7.23
CA PHE A 115 28.27 23.92 6.93
C PHE A 115 28.38 24.83 8.16
N LEU A 116 27.36 24.84 9.01
CA LEU A 116 27.34 25.62 10.26
C LEU A 116 28.07 24.93 11.42
N SER A 117 28.47 23.67 11.28
CA SER A 117 29.08 22.86 12.34
C SER A 117 30.27 23.52 13.06
N PRO A 118 31.25 24.19 12.40
CA PRO A 118 32.35 24.83 13.13
C PRO A 118 31.85 25.94 14.08
N LEU A 119 30.76 26.61 13.73
CA LEU A 119 30.13 27.62 14.57
C LEU A 119 29.27 26.99 15.68
N LEU A 120 28.51 25.94 15.34
CA LEU A 120 27.55 25.30 16.26
C LEU A 120 28.23 24.44 17.34
N VAL A 121 29.44 23.96 17.09
CA VAL A 121 30.24 23.17 18.05
C VAL A 121 30.98 24.05 19.06
N ALA A 122 31.13 25.36 18.82
CA ALA A 122 31.84 26.27 19.70
C ALA A 122 31.21 26.39 21.12
N HIS A 123 32.03 26.57 22.16
CA HIS A 123 31.58 26.68 23.54
C HIS A 123 30.91 28.04 23.81
N GLY A 124 29.71 28.00 24.38
CA GLY A 124 28.94 29.19 24.75
C GLY A 124 27.44 28.98 24.63
N PHE A 125 26.70 29.99 25.11
CA PHE A 125 25.24 30.03 25.02
C PHE A 125 24.75 30.20 23.58
N PHE A 126 25.37 31.08 22.80
CA PHE A 126 24.93 31.39 21.43
C PHE A 126 24.96 30.17 20.48
N PRO A 127 26.01 29.34 20.42
CA PRO A 127 26.01 28.12 19.61
C PRO A 127 24.99 27.09 20.07
N ALA A 128 24.78 26.93 21.39
CA ALA A 128 23.77 26.04 21.93
C ALA A 128 22.34 26.51 21.58
N LEU A 129 22.06 27.81 21.68
CA LEU A 129 20.81 28.41 21.25
C LEU A 129 20.56 28.17 19.75
N LEU A 130 21.54 28.50 18.91
CA LEU A 130 21.41 28.37 17.45
C LEU A 130 21.21 26.91 17.04
N SER A 131 21.94 25.98 17.67
CA SER A 131 21.79 24.54 17.47
C SER A 131 20.39 24.06 17.85
N ASN A 132 19.88 24.43 19.04
CA ASN A 132 18.51 24.07 19.44
C ASN A 132 17.45 24.66 18.51
N LEU A 133 17.59 25.92 18.10
CA LEU A 133 16.66 26.56 17.15
C LEU A 133 16.65 25.84 15.80
N LEU A 134 17.81 25.46 15.28
CA LEU A 134 17.93 24.71 14.02
C LEU A 134 17.19 23.37 14.11
N PHE A 135 17.36 22.62 15.20
CA PHE A 135 16.65 21.37 15.44
C PHE A 135 15.13 21.56 15.61
N VAL A 136 14.70 22.61 16.33
CA VAL A 136 13.28 22.95 16.49
C VAL A 136 12.65 23.25 15.13
N VAL A 137 13.29 24.08 14.31
CA VAL A 137 12.80 24.43 12.97
C VAL A 137 12.69 23.18 12.10
N ALA A 138 13.74 22.35 12.04
CA ALA A 138 13.74 21.15 11.22
C ALA A 138 12.65 20.15 11.62
N ILE A 139 12.54 19.83 12.92
CA ILE A 139 11.55 18.86 13.41
C ILE A 139 10.13 19.43 13.26
N SER A 140 9.94 20.71 13.52
CA SER A 140 8.63 21.36 13.35
C SER A 140 8.19 21.36 11.89
N TYR A 141 9.12 21.65 10.98
CA TYR A 141 8.85 21.66 9.55
C TYR A 141 8.48 20.27 9.01
N TYR A 142 9.18 19.22 9.45
CA TYR A 142 8.84 17.82 9.12
C TYR A 142 7.40 17.46 9.54
N HIS A 143 7.03 17.76 10.79
CA HIS A 143 5.70 17.43 11.29
C HIS A 143 4.61 18.30 10.66
N TYR A 144 4.92 19.56 10.34
CA TYR A 144 4.00 20.47 9.66
C TYR A 144 3.69 20.01 8.23
N LEU A 145 4.69 19.58 7.47
CA LEU A 145 4.47 19.03 6.14
C LEU A 145 3.74 17.69 6.15
N ASN A 146 3.97 16.84 7.15
CA ASN A 146 3.16 15.63 7.31
C ASN A 146 1.70 15.99 7.58
N PHE A 147 1.44 16.92 8.50
CA PHE A 147 0.09 17.42 8.76
C PHE A 147 -0.56 17.93 7.47
N LEU A 148 0.11 18.82 6.73
CA LEU A 148 -0.43 19.39 5.49
C LEU A 148 -0.68 18.32 4.41
N GLY A 149 0.18 17.32 4.30
CA GLY A 149 -0.02 16.19 3.39
C GLY A 149 -1.31 15.44 3.71
N TYR A 150 -1.46 15.00 4.96
CA TYR A 150 -2.63 14.25 5.40
C TYR A 150 -3.92 15.08 5.47
N ASP A 151 -3.85 16.41 5.59
CA ASP A 151 -5.02 17.32 5.61
C ASP A 151 -5.75 17.39 4.25
N VAL A 152 -5.07 17.06 3.16
CA VAL A 152 -5.69 16.99 1.81
C VAL A 152 -6.69 15.82 1.70
N LEU A 153 -6.65 14.84 2.61
CA LEU A 153 -7.53 13.68 2.59
C LEU A 153 -8.88 14.02 3.22
N PRO A 154 -9.98 14.13 2.45
CA PRO A 154 -11.29 14.57 2.96
C PRO A 154 -11.95 13.55 3.89
N PHE A 155 -11.41 12.33 3.99
CA PHE A 155 -11.92 11.26 4.84
C PHE A 155 -11.20 11.15 6.18
N LEU A 156 -10.07 11.86 6.37
CA LEU A 156 -9.27 11.76 7.58
C LEU A 156 -9.67 12.87 8.54
N ASP A 157 -10.52 12.54 9.50
CA ASP A 157 -10.88 13.46 10.57
C ASP A 157 -9.72 13.61 11.57
N ARG A 158 -9.55 14.82 12.11
CA ARG A 158 -8.60 15.11 13.20
C ARG A 158 -7.13 14.82 12.85
N THR A 159 -6.71 15.27 11.67
CA THR A 159 -5.29 15.31 11.23
C THR A 159 -4.38 16.11 12.17
N THR A 160 -4.96 16.95 13.05
CA THR A 160 -4.24 17.73 14.08
C THR A 160 -3.36 16.89 14.99
N PHE A 161 -3.60 15.57 15.10
CA PHE A 161 -2.72 14.65 15.84
C PHE A 161 -1.26 14.69 15.32
N PHE A 162 -1.05 14.81 14.01
CA PHE A 162 0.29 14.93 13.42
C PHE A 162 1.03 16.20 13.83
N LEU A 163 0.30 17.21 14.34
CA LEU A 163 0.85 18.47 14.82
C LEU A 163 1.36 18.39 16.27
N TYR A 164 0.91 17.43 17.07
CA TYR A 164 1.25 17.34 18.50
C TYR A 164 2.75 17.26 18.81
N PRO A 165 3.59 16.57 18.01
CA PRO A 165 5.03 16.59 18.22
C PRO A 165 5.66 17.99 18.15
N ILE A 166 5.06 18.92 17.39
CA ILE A 166 5.52 20.31 17.32
C ILE A 166 5.35 20.98 18.69
N GLY A 167 4.20 20.80 19.33
CA GLY A 167 3.95 21.33 20.68
C GLY A 167 4.95 20.79 21.70
N LEU A 168 5.26 19.48 21.62
CA LEU A 168 6.28 18.85 22.48
C LEU A 168 7.68 19.45 22.24
N VAL A 169 8.08 19.66 20.99
CA VAL A 169 9.39 20.25 20.65
C VAL A 169 9.49 21.70 21.13
N ILE A 170 8.41 22.49 20.99
CA ILE A 170 8.36 23.87 21.49
C ILE A 170 8.53 23.92 23.01
N ILE A 171 7.96 22.97 23.75
CA ILE A 171 8.09 22.89 25.22
C ILE A 171 9.47 22.37 25.64
N LEU A 172 10.00 21.36 24.96
CA LEU A 172 11.30 20.77 25.31
C LEU A 172 12.48 21.69 24.94
N SER A 173 12.37 22.47 23.88
CA SER A 173 13.48 23.33 23.42
C SER A 173 13.98 24.35 24.45
N PRO A 174 13.16 25.13 25.18
CA PRO A 174 13.65 26.02 26.22
C PRO A 174 14.29 25.23 27.37
N LEU A 175 13.78 24.04 27.71
CA LEU A 175 14.38 23.19 28.75
C LEU A 175 15.80 22.74 28.33
N MET A 176 15.97 22.33 27.08
CA MET A 176 17.29 21.96 26.53
C MET A 176 18.27 23.14 26.53
N ILE A 177 17.80 24.34 26.20
CA ILE A 177 18.60 25.57 26.25
C ILE A 177 18.99 25.92 27.69
N LEU A 178 18.08 25.81 28.65
CA LEU A 178 18.33 26.07 30.08
C LEU A 178 19.36 25.10 30.68
N ILE A 179 19.33 23.84 30.26
CA ILE A 179 20.31 22.81 30.64
C ILE A 179 21.68 23.07 29.96
N GLY A 180 21.72 23.89 28.91
CA GLY A 180 22.91 24.11 28.09
C GLY A 180 23.22 22.94 27.16
N PHE A 181 22.23 22.08 26.88
CA PHE A 181 22.38 20.95 25.98
C PHE A 181 22.50 21.42 24.53
N ASN A 182 23.51 20.91 23.81
CA ASN A 182 23.72 21.24 22.40
C ASN A 182 23.52 19.97 21.55
N PRO A 183 22.39 19.86 20.81
CA PRO A 183 22.08 18.67 20.03
C PRO A 183 23.10 18.40 18.92
N THR A 184 23.57 19.43 18.22
CA THR A 184 24.61 19.29 17.18
C THR A 184 25.87 18.61 17.70
N ARG A 185 26.32 18.94 18.92
CA ARG A 185 27.48 18.25 19.53
C ARG A 185 27.19 16.79 19.84
N TYR A 186 26.01 16.50 20.40
CA TYR A 186 25.60 15.14 20.71
C TYR A 186 25.55 14.27 19.45
N PHE A 187 24.94 14.77 18.37
CA PHE A 187 24.90 14.05 17.09
C PHE A 187 26.29 13.88 16.48
N LEU A 188 27.13 14.93 16.48
CA LEU A 188 28.50 14.82 15.95
C LEU A 188 29.35 13.83 16.76
N SER A 189 29.23 13.79 18.10
CA SER A 189 29.92 12.78 18.91
C SER A 189 29.44 11.37 18.60
N LEU A 190 28.16 11.19 18.30
CA LEU A 190 27.61 9.88 17.94
C LEU A 190 28.10 9.42 16.55
N TYR A 191 28.27 10.36 15.61
CA TYR A 191 28.75 10.05 14.26
C TYR A 191 30.28 9.87 14.18
N PHE A 192 31.06 10.66 14.92
CA PHE A 192 32.51 10.76 14.75
C PHE A 192 33.34 10.26 15.95
N GLY A 193 32.73 9.97 17.10
CA GLY A 193 33.43 9.46 18.30
C GLY A 193 34.16 10.53 19.08
#